data_AF-A0A318SCG6-F1
#
_entry.id   AF-A0A318SCG6-F1
#
_cell.length_a   1.000
_cell.length_b   1.000
_cell.length_c   1.000
_cell.angle_alpha   90.00
_cell.angle_beta   90.00
_cell.angle_gamma   90.00
#
_symmetry.space_group_name_H-M   'P 1'
#
loop_
_entity.id
_entity.type
_entity.pdbx_description
1 polymer ?
#
loop_
_entity_poly.entity_id
_entity_poly.type
_entity_poly.pdbx_seq_one_letter_code
_entity_poly.pdbx_strand_id
1 'polypeptide(L)'
;MEVLYAGLTAFLVGTGVYLLLSRAILRVVLGLAFVSYGVNLAILATGGLRLDAPPLLSVEGPYVDPLPQALILTAIVIGFGTTALLLTLAVRTHHATGKDDVAAFEDELQRDAVDEGQVADPEHPTNPELPADVDADAPILAPSGGRS
;
A
#
# COMPACT_ATOMS: atom_id res chain seq x y z
N MET A 1 15.92 -10.68 33.04
CA MET A 1 14.62 -10.45 32.37
C MET A 1 14.81 -9.79 31.01
N GLU A 2 15.89 -9.04 30.85
CA GLU A 2 16.29 -8.28 29.66
C GLU A 2 16.44 -9.17 28.42
N VAL A 3 17.01 -10.37 28.55
CA VAL A 3 17.19 -11.29 27.40
C VAL A 3 15.86 -11.77 26.83
N LEU A 4 14.88 -12.11 27.69
CA LEU A 4 13.54 -12.49 27.26
C LEU A 4 12.85 -11.33 26.54
N TYR A 5 12.99 -10.12 27.09
CA TYR A 5 12.43 -8.91 26.54
C TYR A 5 13.02 -8.57 25.15
N ALA A 6 14.33 -8.65 25.02
CA ALA A 6 15.04 -8.45 23.76
C ALA A 6 14.65 -9.52 22.73
N GLY A 7 14.55 -10.78 23.14
CA GLY A 7 14.11 -11.88 22.28
C GLY A 7 12.68 -11.69 21.76
N LEU A 8 11.75 -11.29 22.63
CA LEU A 8 10.38 -10.98 22.25
C LEU A 8 10.31 -9.80 21.28
N THR A 9 11.05 -8.72 21.57
CA THR A 9 11.11 -7.54 20.71
C THR A 9 11.65 -7.89 19.33
N ALA A 10 12.76 -8.64 19.25
CA ALA A 10 13.34 -9.11 18.00
C ALA A 10 12.38 -10.02 17.23
N PHE A 11 11.64 -10.89 17.92
CA PHE A 11 10.62 -11.74 17.31
C PHE A 11 9.49 -10.92 16.69
N LEU A 12 8.91 -9.95 17.43
CA LEU A 12 7.84 -9.10 16.93
C LEU A 12 8.28 -8.28 15.70
N VAL A 13 9.45 -7.65 15.79
CA VAL A 13 10.00 -6.86 14.67
C VAL A 13 10.34 -7.77 13.49
N GLY A 14 10.95 -8.93 13.72
CA GLY A 14 11.29 -9.89 12.69
C GLY A 14 10.05 -10.45 11.97
N THR A 15 9.02 -10.86 12.71
CA THR A 15 7.74 -11.29 12.13
C THR A 15 7.03 -10.14 11.41
N GLY A 16 7.06 -8.93 11.97
CA GLY A 16 6.48 -7.75 11.34
C GLY A 16 7.13 -7.43 10.00
N VAL A 17 8.47 -7.40 9.94
CA VAL A 17 9.24 -7.20 8.70
C VAL A 17 8.96 -8.32 7.70
N TYR A 18 8.93 -9.58 8.15
CA TYR A 18 8.60 -10.71 7.27
C TYR A 18 7.21 -10.57 6.64
N LEU A 19 6.21 -10.15 7.41
CA LEU A 19 4.86 -9.91 6.91
C LEU A 19 4.76 -8.70 5.98
N LEU A 20 5.55 -7.64 6.20
CA LEU A 20 5.64 -6.49 5.30
C LEU A 20 6.17 -6.85 3.92
N LEU A 21 7.01 -7.89 3.81
CA LEU A 21 7.48 -8.41 2.53
C LEU A 21 6.45 -9.30 1.83
N SER A 22 5.26 -9.48 2.40
CA SER A 22 4.22 -10.29 1.79
C SER A 22 3.45 -9.53 0.71
N ARG A 23 2.98 -10.28 -0.28
CA ARG A 23 2.13 -9.75 -1.35
C ARG A 23 0.69 -9.47 -0.94
N ALA A 24 0.17 -10.16 0.08
CA ALA A 24 -1.21 -9.97 0.50
C ALA A 24 -1.35 -8.68 1.33
N ILE A 25 -2.23 -7.77 0.92
CA ILE A 25 -2.45 -6.48 1.59
C ILE A 25 -2.74 -6.66 3.09
N LEU A 26 -3.59 -7.63 3.45
CA LEU A 26 -3.90 -7.93 4.86
C LEU A 26 -2.66 -8.33 5.67
N ARG A 27 -1.73 -9.08 5.06
CA ARG A 27 -0.48 -9.47 5.74
C ARG A 27 0.41 -8.26 5.96
N VAL A 28 0.48 -7.32 5.02
CA VAL A 28 1.21 -6.06 5.18
C VAL A 28 0.64 -5.22 6.33
N VAL A 29 -0.69 -5.10 6.41
CA VAL A 29 -1.35 -4.38 7.53
C VAL A 29 -1.02 -5.03 8.88
N LEU A 30 -1.10 -6.35 8.96
CA LEU A 30 -0.70 -7.09 10.18
C LEU A 30 0.79 -6.90 10.48
N GLY A 31 1.65 -6.94 9.45
CA GLY A 31 3.09 -6.71 9.59
C GLY A 31 3.40 -5.37 10.24
N LEU A 32 2.73 -4.31 9.80
CA LEU A 32 2.86 -2.97 10.38
C LEU A 32 2.42 -2.94 11.86
N ALA A 33 1.33 -3.65 12.20
CA ALA A 33 0.87 -3.77 13.58
C ALA A 33 1.91 -4.51 14.46
N PHE A 34 2.51 -5.60 13.98
CA PHE A 34 3.58 -6.33 14.68
C PHE A 34 4.82 -5.46 14.90
N VAL A 35 5.24 -4.68 13.91
CA VAL A 35 6.34 -3.72 14.06
C VAL A 35 5.99 -2.66 15.11
N SER A 36 4.76 -2.11 15.08
CA SER A 36 4.30 -1.12 16.06
C SER A 36 4.37 -1.66 17.50
N TYR A 37 3.91 -2.89 17.73
CA TYR A 37 4.05 -3.54 19.04
C TYR A 37 5.51 -3.77 19.44
N GLY A 38 6.38 -4.16 18.50
CA GLY A 38 7.82 -4.28 18.73
C GLY A 38 8.47 -2.96 19.13
N VAL A 39 8.10 -1.85 18.47
CA VAL A 39 8.56 -0.50 18.81
C VAL A 39 8.06 -0.07 20.18
N ASN A 40 6.81 -0.35 20.53
CA ASN A 40 6.27 -0.06 21.86
C ASN A 40 7.07 -0.79 22.95
N LEU A 41 7.47 -2.04 22.71
CA LEU A 41 8.36 -2.76 23.61
C LEU A 41 9.76 -2.12 23.65
N ALA A 42 10.35 -1.79 22.51
CA ALA A 42 11.65 -1.13 22.46
C ALA A 42 11.68 0.20 23.25
N ILE A 43 10.61 0.99 23.18
CA ILE A 43 10.45 2.22 23.97
C ILE A 43 10.34 1.90 25.46
N LEU A 44 9.55 0.90 25.85
CA LEU A 44 9.42 0.54 27.26
C LEU A 44 10.75 0.07 27.87
N ALA A 45 11.61 -0.59 27.08
CA ALA A 45 12.94 -0.99 27.53
C ALA A 45 13.84 0.19 27.94
N THR A 46 13.64 1.39 27.38
CA THR A 46 14.45 2.58 27.72
C THR A 46 14.11 3.17 29.09
N GLY A 47 12.88 2.95 29.58
CA GLY A 47 12.40 3.44 30.87
C GLY A 47 12.84 2.63 32.09
N GLY A 48 13.57 1.54 31.88
CA GLY A 48 13.98 0.61 32.92
C GLY A 48 12.89 -0.42 33.25
N LEU A 49 13.23 -1.71 33.15
CA LEU A 49 12.32 -2.85 33.38
C LEU A 49 12.14 -3.18 34.88
N ARG A 50 12.31 -2.20 35.78
CA ARG A 50 12.20 -2.41 37.22
C ARG A 50 10.73 -2.33 37.64
N LEU A 51 10.21 -3.40 38.26
CA LEU A 51 8.81 -3.52 38.69
C LEU A 51 8.50 -2.76 40.00
N ASP A 52 9.51 -2.35 40.76
CA ASP A 52 9.35 -1.93 42.17
C ASP A 52 8.87 -0.48 42.37
N ALA A 53 8.30 0.15 41.35
CA ALA A 53 8.15 1.60 41.29
C ALA A 53 7.02 2.04 40.33
N PRO A 54 5.73 1.90 40.69
CA PRO A 54 4.67 2.46 39.87
C PRO A 54 4.86 3.99 39.75
N PRO A 55 4.66 4.61 38.58
CA PRO A 55 4.75 6.06 38.41
C PRO A 55 3.49 6.74 38.95
N LEU A 56 3.15 6.46 40.20
CA LEU A 56 2.03 7.02 40.93
C LEU A 56 2.57 7.72 42.16
N LEU A 57 2.31 9.02 42.26
CA LEU A 57 2.72 9.88 43.37
C LEU A 57 2.09 9.47 44.72
N SER A 58 1.19 8.47 44.73
CA SER A 58 0.50 7.96 45.91
C SER A 58 1.28 6.92 46.70
N VAL A 59 2.46 6.48 46.23
CA VAL A 59 3.30 5.47 46.89
C VAL A 59 4.68 6.06 47.15
N GLU A 60 5.10 6.14 48.41
CA GLU A 60 6.48 6.50 48.74
C GLU A 60 7.43 5.40 48.25
N GLY A 61 8.24 5.71 47.24
CA GLY A 61 9.19 4.76 46.66
C GLY A 61 10.00 5.35 45.51
N PRO A 62 10.95 4.59 44.94
CA PRO A 62 11.53 4.94 43.64
C PRO A 62 10.40 5.07 42.60
N TYR A 63 10.54 6.01 41.66
CA TYR A 63 9.59 6.23 40.57
C TYR A 63 10.19 5.72 39.26
N VAL A 64 9.39 5.01 38.46
CA VAL A 64 9.71 4.74 37.05
C VAL A 64 9.51 6.00 36.23
N ASP A 65 10.34 6.18 35.19
CA ASP A 65 10.22 7.30 34.27
C ASP A 65 8.82 7.29 33.58
N PRO A 66 7.98 8.33 33.77
CA PRO A 66 6.67 8.41 33.13
C PRO A 66 6.76 8.70 31.63
N LEU A 67 7.90 9.16 31.12
CA LEU A 67 8.05 9.58 29.72
C LEU A 67 7.84 8.42 28.75
N PRO A 68 8.50 7.25 28.87
CA PRO A 68 8.25 6.11 27.99
C PRO A 68 6.78 5.64 28.00
N GLN A 69 6.08 5.75 29.14
CA GLN A 69 4.68 5.37 29.22
C GLN A 69 3.76 6.31 28.43
N ALA A 70 3.99 7.62 28.52
CA ALA A 70 3.26 8.61 27.74
C ALA A 70 3.50 8.45 26.23
N LEU A 71 4.74 8.14 25.84
CA LEU A 71 5.09 7.86 24.44
C LEU A 71 4.36 6.62 23.91
N ILE A 72 4.30 5.54 24.70
CA ILE A 72 3.61 4.31 24.30
C ILE A 72 2.11 4.54 24.15
N LEU A 73 1.47 5.28 25.06
CA LEU A 73 0.04 5.59 24.94
C LEU A 73 -0.26 6.34 23.62
N THR A 74 0.59 7.30 23.27
CA THR A 74 0.49 8.04 22.01
C THR A 74 0.69 7.12 20.81
N ALA A 75 1.71 6.26 20.86
CA ALA A 75 1.99 5.29 19.81
C ALA A 75 0.84 4.30 19.61
N ILE A 76 0.18 3.85 20.67
CA ILE A 76 -0.99 2.96 20.60
C ILE A 76 -2.15 3.63 19.86
N VAL A 77 -2.47 4.90 20.17
CA VAL A 77 -3.57 5.61 19.52
C VAL A 77 -3.27 5.85 18.03
N ILE A 78 -2.04 6.25 17.69
CA ILE A 78 -1.61 6.41 16.30
C ILE A 78 -1.63 5.07 15.56
N GLY A 79 -1.14 4.00 16.19
CA GLY A 79 -1.16 2.66 15.63
C GLY A 79 -2.59 2.17 15.37
N PHE A 80 -3.51 2.41 16.30
CA PHE A 80 -4.93 2.10 16.11
C PHE A 80 -5.53 2.87 14.93
N GLY A 81 -5.32 4.20 14.89
CA GLY A 81 -5.86 5.04 13.82
C GLY A 81 -5.32 4.66 12.44
N THR A 82 -4.01 4.45 12.32
CA THR A 82 -3.37 4.03 11.07
C THR A 82 -3.78 2.62 10.64
N THR A 83 -3.90 1.66 11.58
CA THR A 83 -4.37 0.30 11.29
C THR A 83 -5.82 0.30 10.81
N ALA A 84 -6.70 1.06 11.48
CA ALA A 84 -8.10 1.19 11.07
C ALA A 84 -8.24 1.82 9.68
N LEU A 85 -7.45 2.86 9.40
CA LEU A 85 -7.40 3.49 8.08
C LEU A 85 -6.93 2.50 7.01
N LEU A 86 -5.80 1.82 7.24
CA LEU A 86 -5.24 0.86 6.29
C LEU A 86 -6.17 -0.32 6.06
N LEU A 87 -6.84 -0.82 7.10
CA LEU A 87 -7.81 -1.91 6.96
C LEU A 87 -9.04 -1.46 6.16
N THR A 88 -9.53 -0.25 6.41
CA THR A 88 -10.64 0.34 5.64
C THR A 88 -10.27 0.50 4.16
N LEU A 89 -9.04 0.99 3.89
CA LEU A 89 -8.53 1.10 2.52
C LEU A 89 -8.37 -0.28 1.88
N ALA A 90 -7.82 -1.27 2.58
CA ALA A 90 -7.66 -2.63 2.08
C ALA A 90 -9.00 -3.24 1.65
N VAL A 91 -10.03 -3.10 2.49
CA VAL A 91 -11.39 -3.57 2.18
C VAL A 91 -11.98 -2.81 0.99
N ARG A 92 -11.86 -1.48 0.98
CA ARG A 92 -12.39 -0.64 -0.12
C ARG A 92 -11.72 -0.99 -1.45
N THR A 93 -10.41 -1.16 -1.44
CA THR A 93 -9.61 -1.56 -2.60
C THR A 93 -10.02 -2.93 -3.10
N HIS A 94 -10.12 -3.92 -2.21
CA HIS A 94 -10.57 -5.27 -2.58
C HIS A 94 -11.97 -5.25 -3.21
N HIS A 95 -12.88 -4.42 -2.71
CA HIS A 95 -14.20 -4.24 -3.34
C HIS A 95 -14.15 -3.55 -4.71
N ALA A 96 -13.19 -2.66 -4.94
CA ALA A 96 -13.08 -1.91 -6.19
C ALA A 96 -12.37 -2.70 -7.30
N THR A 97 -11.28 -3.40 -6.98
CA THR A 97 -10.44 -4.10 -7.97
C THR A 97 -10.61 -5.62 -7.94
N GLY A 98 -11.16 -6.18 -6.86
CA GLY A 98 -11.23 -7.63 -6.64
C GLY A 98 -9.87 -8.28 -6.37
N LYS A 99 -8.80 -7.48 -6.21
CA LYS A 99 -7.42 -7.97 -6.01
C LYS A 99 -6.98 -7.72 -4.57
N ASP A 100 -6.26 -8.68 -4.00
CA ASP A 100 -5.65 -8.59 -2.66
C ASP A 100 -4.11 -8.60 -2.70
N ASP A 101 -3.52 -8.59 -3.89
CA ASP A 101 -2.07 -8.56 -4.14
C ASP A 101 -1.56 -7.13 -4.33
N VAL A 102 -0.53 -6.77 -3.56
CA VAL A 102 0.19 -5.50 -3.65
C VAL A 102 0.88 -5.34 -5.01
N ALA A 103 1.37 -6.42 -5.62
CA ALA A 103 2.04 -6.35 -6.93
C ALA A 103 1.09 -5.88 -8.04
N ALA A 104 -0.21 -6.18 -7.91
CA ALA A 104 -1.19 -5.76 -8.90
C ALA A 104 -1.41 -4.24 -8.97
N PHE A 105 -1.04 -3.50 -7.92
CA PHE A 105 -1.06 -2.04 -7.91
C PHE A 105 0.08 -1.42 -8.73
N GLU A 106 1.26 -2.06 -8.72
CA GLU A 106 2.42 -1.58 -9.47
C GLU A 106 2.15 -1.67 -10.98
N ASP A 107 1.54 -2.77 -11.42
CA ASP A 107 1.13 -2.97 -12.81
C ASP A 107 0.10 -1.92 -13.27
N GLU A 108 -0.82 -1.51 -12.40
CA GLU A 108 -1.86 -0.51 -12.73
C GLU A 108 -1.27 0.91 -12.84
N LEU A 109 -0.39 1.29 -11.90
CA LEU A 109 0.33 2.56 -11.95
C LEU A 109 1.23 2.69 -13.19
N GLN A 110 1.86 1.59 -13.61
CA GLN A 110 2.66 1.57 -14.84
C GLN A 110 1.79 1.73 -16.10
N ARG A 111 0.58 1.17 -16.12
CA ARG A 111 -0.34 1.33 -17.25
C ARG A 111 -0.83 2.76 -17.38
N ASP A 112 -1.22 3.39 -16.26
CA ASP A 112 -1.65 4.79 -16.26
C ASP A 112 -0.53 5.73 -16.71
N ALA A 113 0.72 5.47 -16.28
CA ALA A 113 1.88 6.25 -16.71
C ALA A 113 2.20 6.10 -18.22
N VAL A 114 1.97 4.92 -18.80
CA VAL A 114 2.13 4.70 -20.25
C VAL A 114 1.04 5.43 -21.04
N ASP A 115 -0.21 5.43 -20.54
CA ASP A 115 -1.33 6.10 -21.20
C ASP A 115 -1.17 7.63 -21.17
N GLU A 116 -0.73 8.21 -20.05
CA GLU A 116 -0.44 9.66 -19.95
C GLU A 116 0.75 10.10 -20.85
N GLY A 117 1.76 9.24 -21.00
CA GLY A 117 2.91 9.51 -21.88
C GLY A 117 2.57 9.47 -23.38
N GLN A 118 1.52 8.72 -23.76
CA GLN A 118 1.08 8.57 -25.15
C GLN A 118 0.14 9.70 -25.62
N VAL A 119 -0.52 10.42 -24.70
CA VAL A 119 -1.43 11.54 -25.01
C VAL A 119 -0.67 12.85 -25.26
N ALA A 120 0.61 12.95 -24.89
CA ALA A 120 1.46 14.11 -25.14
C ALA A 120 2.18 14.06 -26.51
N ASP A 121 1.56 13.49 -27.55
CA ASP A 121 2.03 13.58 -28.93
C ASP A 121 1.33 14.74 -29.66
N PRO A 122 1.97 15.93 -29.79
CA PRO A 122 1.43 17.03 -30.59
C PRO A 122 1.45 16.76 -32.10
N GLU A 123 1.96 15.61 -32.55
CA GLU A 123 2.10 15.29 -33.98
C GLU A 123 1.02 14.39 -34.56
N HIS A 124 -0.12 14.15 -33.88
CA HIS A 124 -1.23 13.38 -34.48
C HIS A 124 -1.67 14.01 -35.82
N PRO A 125 -1.29 13.43 -36.98
CA PRO A 125 -1.75 13.92 -38.25
C PRO A 125 -3.19 13.45 -38.34
N THR A 126 -4.12 14.39 -38.46
CA THR A 126 -5.49 14.14 -38.94
C THR A 126 -5.45 13.12 -40.06
N ASN A 127 -5.87 11.89 -39.78
CA ASN A 127 -5.79 10.76 -40.69
C ASN A 127 -6.47 11.07 -42.05
N PRO A 128 -5.73 11.20 -43.16
CA PRO A 128 -6.28 11.29 -44.50
C PRO A 128 -5.73 10.15 -45.36
N GLU A 129 -5.68 8.92 -44.85
CA GLU A 129 -5.35 7.76 -45.68
C GLU A 129 -6.62 7.20 -46.33
N LEU A 130 -7.17 7.98 -47.26
CA LEU A 130 -7.87 7.41 -48.41
C LEU A 130 -6.76 6.93 -49.37
N PRO A 131 -6.69 5.63 -49.72
CA PRO A 131 -5.65 5.13 -50.62
C PRO A 131 -5.68 5.88 -51.96
N ALA A 132 -4.52 6.43 -52.34
CA ALA A 132 -4.30 7.33 -53.48
C ALA A 132 -4.16 6.58 -54.83
N ASP A 133 -4.90 5.49 -55.01
CA ASP A 133 -4.81 4.63 -56.19
C ASP A 133 -6.15 3.99 -56.59
N VAL A 134 -7.28 4.67 -56.32
CA VAL A 134 -8.52 4.40 -57.06
C VAL A 134 -8.45 5.13 -58.39
N ASP A 135 -8.00 4.41 -59.42
CA ASP A 135 -8.00 4.84 -60.82
C ASP A 135 -9.34 5.47 -61.22
N ALA A 136 -9.32 6.79 -61.43
CA ALA A 136 -10.46 7.58 -61.86
C ALA A 136 -10.81 7.42 -63.36
N ASP A 137 -10.20 6.46 -64.05
CA ASP A 137 -10.32 6.28 -65.52
C ASP A 137 -10.82 4.88 -65.94
N ALA A 138 -11.41 4.10 -65.03
CA ALA A 138 -12.07 2.85 -65.43
C ALA A 138 -13.32 3.16 -66.30
N PRO A 139 -13.37 2.72 -67.57
CA PRO A 139 -14.47 3.07 -68.46
C PRO A 139 -15.77 2.40 -67.98
N ILE A 140 -16.82 3.21 -67.80
CA ILE A 140 -18.17 2.75 -67.51
C ILE A 140 -18.68 1.94 -68.72
N LEU A 141 -18.52 0.63 -68.64
CA LEU A 141 -19.14 -0.34 -69.54
C LEU A 141 -20.66 -0.31 -69.32
N ALA A 142 -21.36 0.35 -70.23
CA ALA A 142 -22.73 0.06 -70.61
C ALA A 142 -22.72 -0.36 -72.11
N PRO A 143 -23.74 -1.01 -72.68
CA PRO A 143 -24.87 -1.77 -72.12
C PRO A 143 -25.05 -3.16 -72.79
N SER A 144 -25.64 -4.14 -72.11
CA SER A 144 -26.54 -5.12 -72.75
C SER A 144 -27.62 -5.48 -71.72
N GLY A 145 -28.91 -5.33 -71.97
CA GLY A 145 -29.61 -5.42 -73.23
C GLY A 145 -30.34 -6.75 -73.32
N GLY A 146 -31.43 -6.88 -72.55
CA GLY A 146 -32.63 -7.49 -73.08
C GLY A 146 -33.00 -8.92 -72.66
N ARG A 147 -34.18 -8.95 -72.03
CA ARG A 147 -35.41 -9.64 -72.50
C ARG A 147 -35.78 -10.98 -71.86
N SER A 148 -37.01 -10.91 -71.34
CA SER A 148 -38.08 -11.91 -71.22
C SER A 148 -38.03 -12.86 -70.04
#